data_AF-A0AAV3RFK2-F1
#
_entry.id   AF-A0AAV3RFK2-F1
#
_cell.length_a   1.000
_cell.length_b   1.000
_cell.length_c   1.000
_cell.angle_alpha   90.00
_cell.angle_beta   90.00
_cell.angle_gamma   90.00
#
_symmetry.space_group_name_H-M   'P 1'
#
loop_
_entity.id
_entity.type
_entity.pdbx_description
1 polymer ?
#
loop_
_entity_poly.entity_id
_entity_poly.type
_entity_poly.pdbx_seq_one_letter_code
_entity_poly.pdbx_strand_id
1 'polypeptide(L)'
;MIDPVSDRPRQFHCVLLPRQVGVLTCSQTHSSVQDRQLPRAPEPRPPQRLVQADPLDQEKDPFNYRFCLESRPVGTRRNSLYGPAEDIYGRFINRVRKERPPEYLENVRGLTKWVPPPVKMTGSFVRDRIDVSRKRMDVAALDMLQFHWWDYSNPGYLDALKQLTDLKEGGKIKTIALTNFDTQRLQIILENGIPVVSNQVQHSIIDMRPQQKMAELCQLTGVKLITYGTVMGGLLTEKFLDANLMIPFGGPPINTPSLKKYKKMIDAWGGWSLFQALLRTLKTVASKHGVSIATVAVRYILDQPSVAGSMIGVRLGLSEHINDANAVLSLVIDEEDINTIQEASKKGRDLMKVIGDCGDEYRNA
;
A
#
# COMPACT_ATOMS: atom_id res chain seq x y z
N MET A 1 11.46 -36.01 21.37
CA MET A 1 12.37 -34.89 21.03
C MET A 1 11.71 -34.12 19.90
N ILE A 2 11.09 -32.99 20.20
CA ILE A 2 10.41 -32.12 19.24
C ILE A 2 11.37 -30.97 18.98
N ASP A 3 11.81 -30.86 17.73
CA ASP A 3 12.70 -29.82 17.22
C ASP A 3 11.94 -28.48 17.15
N PRO A 4 12.39 -27.41 17.83
CA PRO A 4 11.70 -26.13 17.82
C PRO A 4 12.06 -25.37 16.53
N VAL A 5 11.21 -25.47 15.52
CA VAL A 5 11.27 -24.58 14.36
C VAL A 5 11.04 -23.15 14.84
N SER A 6 12.11 -22.36 14.78
CA SER A 6 12.20 -20.92 15.03
C SER A 6 10.95 -20.17 14.52
N ASP A 7 10.05 -19.81 15.45
CA ASP A 7 8.93 -18.90 15.21
C ASP A 7 9.43 -17.45 15.29
N ARG A 8 10.25 -17.05 14.30
CA ARG A 8 10.61 -15.63 14.14
C ARG A 8 9.44 -14.90 13.47
N PRO A 9 8.91 -13.81 14.05
CA PRO A 9 7.84 -13.04 13.42
C PRO A 9 8.30 -12.53 12.05
N ARG A 10 7.65 -13.00 10.99
CA ARG A 10 7.93 -12.57 9.62
C ARG A 10 7.45 -11.12 9.46
N GLN A 11 8.39 -10.19 9.44
CA GLN A 11 8.12 -8.77 9.20
C GLN A 11 7.89 -8.55 7.71
N PHE A 12 6.78 -7.90 7.37
CA PHE A 12 6.47 -7.49 6.00
C PHE A 12 6.62 -5.97 5.94
N HIS A 13 7.39 -5.48 4.99
CA HIS A 13 7.51 -4.05 4.72
C HIS A 13 6.72 -3.74 3.46
N CYS A 14 6.02 -2.61 3.43
CA CYS A 14 5.29 -2.16 2.26
C CYS A 14 5.95 -0.89 1.71
N VAL A 15 6.12 -0.83 0.39
CA VAL A 15 6.49 0.39 -0.31
C VAL A 15 5.24 0.92 -0.99
N LEU A 16 5.01 2.22 -0.89
CA LEU A 16 3.93 2.87 -1.61
C LEU A 16 4.42 3.18 -3.02
N LEU A 17 3.87 2.49 -4.02
CA LEU A 17 4.09 2.80 -5.42
C LEU A 17 3.09 3.89 -5.85
N PRO A 18 3.54 5.12 -6.18
CA PRO A 18 2.65 6.18 -6.63
C PRO A 18 2.15 5.92 -8.05
N ARG A 19 1.00 6.51 -8.41
CA ARG A 19 0.44 6.43 -9.77
C ARG A 19 1.39 6.98 -10.85
N GLN A 20 2.15 8.03 -10.52
CA GLN A 20 3.17 8.64 -11.38
C GLN A 20 4.40 9.00 -10.54
N VAL A 21 5.60 8.87 -11.13
CA VAL A 21 6.85 9.36 -10.54
C VAL A 21 7.02 10.83 -10.97
N GLY A 22 6.54 11.76 -10.15
CA GLY A 22 6.66 13.19 -10.45
C GLY A 22 5.73 14.07 -9.64
N VAL A 23 6.34 14.92 -8.82
CA VAL A 23 5.89 16.14 -8.15
C VAL A 23 4.38 16.47 -8.21
N LEU A 24 3.70 16.40 -7.06
CA LEU A 24 2.53 17.24 -6.79
C LEU A 24 3.02 18.69 -6.75
N THR A 25 3.13 19.35 -7.91
CA THR A 25 3.32 20.80 -7.99
C THR A 25 1.96 21.47 -7.96
N CYS A 26 1.77 22.37 -7.01
CA CYS A 26 0.75 23.40 -7.11
C CYS A 26 1.21 24.36 -8.21
N SER A 27 0.34 24.63 -9.18
CA SER A 27 0.61 25.46 -10.36
C SER A 27 0.93 26.90 -9.99
N GLN A 28 2.14 27.39 -10.32
CA GLN A 28 2.39 28.79 -10.67
C GLN A 28 3.48 28.88 -11.76
N THR A 29 3.45 29.98 -12.49
CA THR A 29 3.86 30.23 -13.88
C THR A 29 5.36 30.44 -14.16
N HIS A 30 5.76 29.98 -15.36
CA HIS A 30 6.83 30.42 -16.30
C HIS A 30 8.28 30.71 -15.84
N SER A 31 9.26 30.02 -16.45
CA SER A 31 10.20 30.59 -17.45
C SER A 31 11.22 29.55 -17.98
N SER A 32 11.66 29.77 -19.22
CA SER A 32 12.52 28.95 -20.11
C SER A 32 13.99 28.83 -19.69
N VAL A 33 14.71 27.77 -20.13
CA VAL A 33 16.07 27.80 -20.75
C VAL A 33 16.44 26.42 -21.35
N GLN A 34 17.29 26.44 -22.39
CA GLN A 34 17.64 25.49 -23.45
C GLN A 34 18.61 24.33 -23.14
N ASP A 35 18.53 23.33 -24.03
CA ASP A 35 19.45 22.26 -24.49
C ASP A 35 20.94 22.22 -24.07
N ARG A 36 21.46 20.99 -23.88
CA ARG A 36 22.71 20.50 -24.52
C ARG A 36 22.96 18.97 -24.40
N GLN A 37 23.68 18.46 -25.41
CA GLN A 37 23.86 17.07 -25.87
C GLN A 37 24.87 16.20 -25.09
N LEU A 38 24.69 14.87 -25.21
CA LEU A 38 25.55 13.75 -24.77
C LEU A 38 26.76 13.48 -25.69
N PRO A 39 27.81 12.79 -25.20
CA PRO A 39 28.58 11.85 -26.03
C PRO A 39 28.77 10.43 -25.45
N ARG A 40 29.17 9.52 -26.35
CA ARG A 40 29.18 8.03 -26.29
C ARG A 40 30.40 7.39 -25.59
N ALA A 41 30.26 6.09 -25.30
CA ALA A 41 31.16 5.14 -24.61
C ALA A 41 32.33 4.58 -25.45
N PRO A 42 33.26 3.83 -24.80
CA PRO A 42 33.90 2.64 -25.39
C PRO A 42 33.88 1.37 -24.50
N GLU A 43 33.89 0.20 -25.17
CA GLU A 43 33.97 -1.19 -24.63
C GLU A 43 35.45 -1.71 -24.47
N PRO A 44 35.74 -3.03 -24.25
CA PRO A 44 35.64 -3.80 -23.00
C PRO A 44 36.97 -4.52 -22.64
N ARG A 45 37.09 -5.20 -21.47
CA ARG A 45 37.98 -6.40 -21.22
C ARG A 45 37.75 -7.05 -19.81
N PRO A 46 38.20 -8.30 -19.55
CA PRO A 46 37.49 -9.36 -18.79
C PRO A 46 38.26 -9.84 -17.52
N PRO A 47 38.07 -11.06 -16.98
CA PRO A 47 36.95 -11.50 -16.15
C PRO A 47 37.36 -11.86 -14.69
N GLN A 48 36.33 -12.07 -13.85
CA GLN A 48 36.29 -12.80 -12.57
C GLN A 48 36.67 -12.06 -11.26
N ARG A 49 35.63 -11.79 -10.45
CA ARG A 49 35.46 -12.34 -9.09
C ARG A 49 33.97 -12.30 -8.71
N LEU A 50 33.47 -13.35 -8.07
CA LEU A 50 32.13 -13.40 -7.49
C LEU A 50 31.95 -12.24 -6.50
N VAL A 51 31.14 -11.24 -6.88
CA VAL A 51 30.69 -10.17 -6.00
C VAL A 51 29.32 -10.56 -5.46
N GLN A 52 29.22 -10.76 -4.15
CA GLN A 52 27.95 -10.79 -3.45
C GLN A 52 27.27 -9.43 -3.69
N ALA A 53 26.11 -9.43 -4.36
CA ALA A 53 25.40 -8.20 -4.65
C ALA A 53 24.92 -7.54 -3.36
N ASP A 54 25.52 -6.41 -3.00
CA ASP A 54 24.99 -5.47 -2.02
C ASP A 54 23.75 -4.80 -2.65
N PRO A 55 22.54 -4.92 -2.06
CA PRO A 55 21.31 -4.35 -2.63
C PRO A 55 21.29 -2.81 -2.71
N LEU A 56 22.38 -2.13 -2.36
CA LEU A 56 22.47 -0.66 -2.27
C LEU A 56 23.41 -0.01 -3.31
N ASP A 57 23.95 -0.79 -4.24
CA ASP A 57 24.90 -0.31 -5.26
C ASP A 57 24.22 -0.08 -6.63
N GLN A 58 23.21 0.78 -6.66
CA GLN A 58 22.61 1.27 -7.92
C GLN A 58 22.52 2.80 -7.90
N GLU A 59 23.50 3.45 -8.52
CA GLU A 59 23.58 4.89 -8.82
C GLU A 59 22.46 5.43 -9.75
N LYS A 60 21.39 4.65 -9.98
CA LYS A 60 20.32 4.96 -10.93
C LYS A 60 18.93 4.57 -10.41
N ASP A 61 18.64 4.82 -9.14
CA ASP A 61 17.29 4.58 -8.61
C ASP A 61 16.45 5.89 -8.60
N PRO A 62 15.46 6.05 -9.50
CA PRO A 62 14.58 7.22 -9.53
C PRO A 62 13.46 7.20 -8.47
N PHE A 63 13.43 6.23 -7.55
CA PHE A 63 12.36 6.13 -6.56
C PHE A 63 12.47 7.17 -5.44
N ASN A 64 11.46 8.04 -5.34
CA ASN A 64 11.10 8.71 -4.08
C ASN A 64 10.60 7.64 -3.09
N TYR A 65 11.47 7.16 -2.21
CA TYR A 65 11.13 6.08 -1.28
C TYR A 65 10.06 6.52 -0.25
N ARG A 66 8.82 6.09 -0.49
CA ARG A 66 7.71 6.22 0.46
C ARG A 66 7.50 4.91 1.18
N PHE A 67 7.95 4.84 2.43
CA PHE A 67 7.78 3.68 3.28
C PHE A 67 6.40 3.73 3.92
N CYS A 68 5.58 2.70 3.68
CA CYS A 68 4.38 2.48 4.46
C CYS A 68 4.65 1.42 5.53
N LEU A 69 4.63 1.87 6.79
CA LEU A 69 4.91 1.05 7.94
C LEU A 69 3.63 0.34 8.39
N GLU A 70 3.36 -0.81 7.78
CA GLU A 70 2.31 -1.71 8.22
C GLU A 70 2.87 -2.90 9.00
N SER A 71 2.49 -3.01 10.27
CA SER A 71 2.57 -4.25 11.03
C SER A 71 1.21 -4.94 11.04
N ARG A 72 1.19 -6.26 10.85
CA ARG A 72 -0.04 -7.05 10.99
C ARG A 72 -0.40 -7.16 12.47
N PRO A 73 -1.70 -7.09 12.83
CA PRO A 73 -2.14 -7.55 14.15
C PRO A 73 -1.87 -9.05 14.24
N VAL A 74 -0.89 -9.43 15.06
CA VAL A 74 -0.76 -10.81 15.54
C VAL A 74 -1.45 -10.86 16.90
N GLY A 75 -2.65 -11.43 16.95
CA GLY A 75 -3.28 -11.89 18.19
C GLY A 75 -3.73 -10.80 19.18
N THR A 76 -5.01 -10.91 19.57
CA THR A 76 -5.66 -10.41 20.80
C THR A 76 -4.92 -9.37 21.67
N ARG A 77 -5.55 -8.20 21.79
CA ARG A 77 -5.53 -7.28 22.96
C ARG A 77 -4.19 -7.23 23.70
N ARG A 78 -3.23 -6.43 23.22
CA ARG A 78 -2.27 -5.70 24.07
C ARG A 78 -1.44 -4.68 23.27
N ASN A 79 -1.39 -3.48 23.83
CA ASN A 79 -0.54 -2.30 23.59
C ASN A 79 0.49 -2.32 22.43
N SER A 80 0.43 -1.26 21.61
CA SER A 80 1.38 -0.91 20.54
C SER A 80 1.45 -1.93 19.38
N LEU A 81 0.39 -1.94 18.55
CA LEU A 81 0.31 -2.69 17.30
C LEU A 81 1.42 -2.37 16.28
N TYR A 82 2.18 -1.27 16.44
CA TYR A 82 3.12 -0.73 15.43
C TYR A 82 4.59 -0.98 15.70
N GLY A 83 4.90 -1.61 16.83
CA GLY A 83 6.18 -1.36 17.45
C GLY A 83 7.43 -1.71 16.63
N PRO A 84 7.50 -2.88 15.99
CA PRO A 84 8.68 -3.24 15.23
C PRO A 84 8.92 -2.35 14.00
N ALA A 85 7.87 -1.91 13.31
CA ALA A 85 8.02 -1.22 12.02
C ALA A 85 8.52 0.22 12.18
N GLU A 86 8.00 0.95 13.16
CA GLU A 86 8.46 2.32 13.48
C GLU A 86 9.92 2.34 13.93
N ASP A 87 10.34 1.38 14.77
CA ASP A 87 11.74 1.28 15.21
C ASP A 87 12.69 0.92 14.05
N ILE A 88 12.23 0.10 13.09
CA ILE A 88 13.00 -0.23 11.89
C ILE A 88 13.17 1.01 11.02
N TYR A 89 12.11 1.80 10.84
CA TYR A 89 12.21 3.08 10.15
C TYR A 89 13.17 4.03 10.85
N GLY A 90 13.12 4.15 12.17
CA GLY A 90 14.05 4.96 12.95
C GLY A 90 15.51 4.53 12.78
N ARG A 91 15.78 3.22 12.74
CA ARG A 91 17.12 2.71 12.40
C ARG A 91 17.52 3.03 10.97
N PHE A 92 16.60 2.87 10.02
CA PHE A 92 16.83 3.18 8.61
C PHE A 92 17.17 4.66 8.40
N ILE A 93 16.35 5.58 8.92
CA ILE A 93 16.56 7.02 8.70
C ILE A 93 17.87 7.50 9.34
N ASN A 94 18.26 6.93 10.49
CA ASN A 94 19.55 7.22 11.12
C ASN A 94 20.74 6.70 10.31
N ARG A 95 20.59 5.53 9.68
CA ARG A 95 21.60 5.02 8.75
C ARG A 95 21.73 5.96 7.55
N VAL A 96 20.61 6.39 6.95
CA VAL A 96 20.62 7.36 5.84
C VAL A 96 21.30 8.66 6.25
N ARG A 97 20.96 9.23 7.42
CA ARG A 97 21.62 10.45 7.95
C ARG A 97 23.14 10.32 8.08
N LYS A 98 23.63 9.11 8.39
CA LYS A 98 25.07 8.85 8.59
C LYS A 98 25.80 8.56 7.28
N GLU A 99 25.16 7.86 6.35
CA GLU A 99 25.82 7.23 5.20
C GLU A 99 25.51 7.93 3.86
N ARG A 100 24.50 8.80 3.80
CA ARG A 100 24.06 9.45 2.56
C ARG A 100 24.10 10.98 2.66
N PRO A 101 24.25 11.69 1.53
CA PRO A 101 24.13 13.14 1.48
C PRO A 101 22.78 13.64 2.05
N PRO A 102 22.73 14.80 2.72
CA PRO A 102 21.53 15.31 3.38
C PRO A 102 20.29 15.42 2.46
N GLU A 103 20.48 15.76 1.19
CA GLU A 103 19.42 15.86 0.18
C GLU A 103 18.66 14.54 -0.02
N TYR A 104 19.27 13.39 0.28
CA TYR A 104 18.59 12.11 0.17
C TYR A 104 17.43 11.97 1.16
N LEU A 105 17.55 12.59 2.34
CA LEU A 105 16.47 12.59 3.35
C LEU A 105 15.22 13.31 2.85
N GLU A 106 15.37 14.26 1.92
CA GLU A 106 14.24 14.97 1.33
C GLU A 106 13.37 14.06 0.45
N ASN A 107 13.89 12.91 0.01
CA ASN A 107 13.17 11.94 -0.82
C ASN A 107 12.56 10.78 -0.02
N VAL A 108 12.86 10.70 1.27
CA VAL A 108 12.31 9.66 2.16
C VAL A 108 11.06 10.20 2.86
N ARG A 109 9.95 9.44 2.80
CA ARG A 109 8.74 9.74 3.57
C ARG A 109 8.31 8.53 4.39
N GLY A 110 8.00 8.77 5.67
CA GLY A 110 7.48 7.76 6.59
C GLY A 110 5.97 7.86 6.77
N LEU A 111 5.23 6.86 6.33
CA LEU A 111 3.79 6.73 6.57
C LEU A 111 3.60 5.72 7.70
N THR A 112 3.18 6.20 8.89
CA THR A 112 2.83 5.33 10.02
C THR A 112 1.32 5.28 10.21
N LYS A 113 0.82 4.22 10.84
CA LYS A 113 -0.60 4.03 11.13
C LYS A 113 -0.81 4.09 12.64
N TRP A 114 -1.93 4.67 13.08
CA TRP A 114 -2.35 4.65 14.46
C TRP A 114 -3.76 4.08 14.61
N VAL A 115 -3.87 3.12 15.53
CA VAL A 115 -5.12 2.46 15.93
C VAL A 115 -5.25 2.72 17.44
N PRO A 116 -6.13 3.64 17.86
CA PRO A 116 -6.33 3.92 19.26
C PRO A 116 -7.04 2.76 19.97
N PRO A 117 -6.78 2.55 21.27
CA PRO A 117 -7.64 1.72 22.11
C PRO A 117 -8.98 2.45 22.37
N PRO A 118 -10.04 1.72 22.80
CA PRO A 118 -11.36 2.30 23.08
C PRO A 118 -11.35 3.07 24.40
N VAL A 119 -10.72 4.25 24.40
CA VAL A 119 -10.66 5.18 25.54
C VAL A 119 -11.12 6.56 25.09
N LYS A 120 -11.32 7.48 26.03
CA LYS A 120 -11.64 8.87 25.69
C LYS A 120 -10.45 9.53 24.99
N MET A 121 -10.71 10.16 23.85
CA MET A 121 -9.67 10.78 23.00
C MET A 121 -9.34 12.19 23.48
N THR A 122 -8.74 12.31 24.67
CA THR A 122 -8.27 13.59 25.20
C THR A 122 -7.02 14.07 24.48
N GLY A 123 -6.79 15.39 24.43
CA GLY A 123 -5.60 15.95 23.77
C GLY A 123 -4.27 15.47 24.33
N SER A 124 -4.16 15.28 25.65
CA SER A 124 -2.98 14.69 26.27
C SER A 124 -2.76 13.26 25.81
N PHE A 125 -3.81 12.43 25.83
CA PHE A 125 -3.72 11.04 25.41
C PHE A 125 -3.27 10.93 23.95
N VAL A 126 -3.91 11.68 23.05
CA VAL A 126 -3.55 11.65 21.61
C VAL A 126 -2.11 12.10 21.43
N ARG A 127 -1.71 13.22 22.04
CA ARG A 127 -0.34 13.76 21.99
C ARG A 127 0.71 12.75 22.45
N ASP A 128 0.49 12.11 23.60
CA ASP A 128 1.42 11.13 24.16
C ASP A 128 1.60 9.94 23.22
N ARG A 129 0.52 9.49 22.56
CA ARG A 129 0.59 8.39 21.59
C ARG A 129 1.37 8.78 20.33
N ILE A 130 1.18 10.00 19.83
CA ILE A 130 1.91 10.49 18.65
C ILE A 130 3.40 10.72 18.98
N ASP A 131 3.72 11.18 20.19
CA ASP A 131 5.11 11.36 20.62
C ASP A 131 5.86 10.02 20.75
N VAL A 132 5.17 8.94 21.13
CA VAL A 132 5.74 7.59 21.08
C VAL A 132 6.15 7.23 19.65
N SER A 133 5.25 7.37 18.66
CA SER A 133 5.58 7.09 17.25
C SER A 133 6.73 7.94 16.73
N ARG A 134 6.73 9.25 17.01
CA ARG A 134 7.81 10.19 16.62
C ARG A 134 9.16 9.76 17.19
N LYS A 135 9.19 9.38 18.48
CA LYS A 135 10.42 8.91 19.14
C LYS A 135 10.97 7.63 18.51
N ARG A 136 10.09 6.68 18.14
CA ARG A 136 10.48 5.39 17.56
C ARG A 136 10.99 5.50 16.13
N MET A 137 10.30 6.31 15.33
CA MET A 137 10.72 6.66 13.97
C MET A 137 11.91 7.63 13.95
N ASP A 138 12.28 8.18 15.11
CA ASP A 138 13.32 9.18 15.29
C ASP A 138 13.18 10.38 14.36
N VAL A 139 11.98 10.97 14.35
CA VAL A 139 11.64 12.13 13.51
C VAL A 139 11.03 13.27 14.32
N ALA A 140 11.32 14.50 13.91
CA ALA A 140 10.70 15.69 14.48
C ALA A 140 9.21 15.81 14.13
N ALA A 141 8.76 15.29 12.99
CA ALA A 141 7.35 15.28 12.62
C ALA A 141 7.03 14.01 11.83
N LEU A 142 5.84 13.45 12.03
CA LEU A 142 5.36 12.35 11.19
C LEU A 142 4.99 12.91 9.81
N ASP A 143 5.55 12.37 8.73
CA ASP A 143 5.19 12.83 7.38
C ASP A 143 3.72 12.56 7.09
N MET A 144 3.24 11.37 7.43
CA MET A 144 1.82 11.04 7.34
C MET A 144 1.42 10.08 8.47
N LEU A 145 0.34 10.43 9.14
CA LEU A 145 -0.34 9.56 10.09
C LEU A 145 -1.63 9.02 9.45
N GLN A 146 -1.70 7.70 9.33
CA GLN A 146 -2.88 6.99 8.84
C GLN A 146 -3.72 6.54 10.05
N PHE A 147 -4.91 7.11 10.22
CA PHE A 147 -5.76 6.87 11.37
C PHE A 147 -6.81 5.79 11.07
N HIS A 148 -6.92 4.81 11.97
CA HIS A 148 -7.93 3.75 11.88
C HIS A 148 -8.83 3.78 13.11
N TRP A 149 -10.10 3.41 12.94
CA TRP A 149 -11.06 3.29 14.02
C TRP A 149 -11.89 2.01 13.87
N TRP A 150 -12.06 1.27 14.98
CA TRP A 150 -12.72 -0.03 14.97
C TRP A 150 -14.25 0.08 14.97
N ASP A 151 -14.80 0.92 15.85
CA ASP A 151 -16.22 0.90 16.19
C ASP A 151 -16.90 2.23 15.86
N TYR A 152 -17.70 2.26 14.80
CA TYR A 152 -18.42 3.44 14.37
C TYR A 152 -19.65 3.79 15.21
N SER A 153 -20.08 2.93 16.13
CA SER A 153 -21.09 3.31 17.12
C SER A 153 -20.52 4.33 18.13
N ASN A 154 -19.19 4.35 18.30
CA ASN A 154 -18.49 5.33 19.11
C ASN A 154 -18.01 6.52 18.25
N PRO A 155 -18.55 7.73 18.44
CA PRO A 155 -18.17 8.92 17.67
C PRO A 155 -16.79 9.50 18.06
N GLY A 156 -16.09 8.91 19.03
CA GLY A 156 -14.78 9.38 19.52
C GLY A 156 -13.68 9.43 18.46
N TYR A 157 -13.88 8.85 17.27
CA TYR A 157 -13.01 9.05 16.13
C TYR A 157 -12.94 10.52 15.68
N LEU A 158 -14.03 11.29 15.82
CA LEU A 158 -14.05 12.72 15.53
C LEU A 158 -13.22 13.50 16.54
N ASP A 159 -13.34 13.17 17.83
CA ASP A 159 -12.52 13.79 18.87
C ASP A 159 -11.04 13.52 18.62
N ALA A 160 -10.67 12.27 18.32
CA ALA A 160 -9.30 11.90 17.96
C ALA A 160 -8.80 12.73 16.76
N LEU A 161 -9.57 12.80 15.68
CA LEU A 161 -9.18 13.52 14.47
C LEU A 161 -9.05 15.03 14.67
N LYS A 162 -9.89 15.64 15.52
CA LYS A 162 -9.73 17.04 15.93
C LYS A 162 -8.40 17.24 16.66
N GLN A 163 -8.09 16.40 17.65
CA GLN A 163 -6.81 16.47 18.35
C GLN A 163 -5.61 16.22 17.41
N LEU A 164 -5.74 15.31 16.44
CA LEU A 164 -4.70 15.11 15.42
C LEU A 164 -4.53 16.34 14.52
N THR A 165 -5.60 17.08 14.25
CA THR A 165 -5.57 18.34 13.50
C THR A 165 -4.81 19.41 14.28
N ASP A 166 -5.05 19.55 15.59
CA ASP A 166 -4.28 20.45 16.46
C ASP A 166 -2.77 20.08 16.45
N LEU A 167 -2.45 18.78 16.45
CA LEU A 167 -1.06 18.31 16.36
C LEU A 167 -0.43 18.55 14.99
N LYS A 168 -1.23 18.59 13.93
CA LYS A 168 -0.78 18.98 12.60
C LYS A 168 -0.42 20.47 12.55
N GLU A 169 -1.29 21.32 13.09
CA GLU A 169 -1.04 22.76 13.20
C GLU A 169 0.18 23.06 14.07
N GLY A 170 0.37 22.29 15.16
CA GLY A 170 1.57 22.33 16.00
C GLY A 170 2.82 21.70 15.39
N GLY A 171 2.80 21.28 14.12
CA GLY A 171 3.96 20.78 13.39
C GLY A 171 4.44 19.38 13.79
N LYS A 172 3.72 18.65 14.64
CA LYS A 172 4.08 17.26 15.01
C LYS A 172 3.68 16.24 13.95
N ILE A 173 2.70 16.57 13.11
CA ILE A 173 2.20 15.76 12.00
C ILE A 173 2.13 16.65 10.77
N LYS A 174 2.69 16.21 9.63
CA LYS A 174 2.58 16.98 8.38
C LYS A 174 1.26 16.69 7.66
N THR A 175 0.83 15.43 7.65
CA THR A 175 -0.34 14.99 6.89
C THR A 175 -1.18 13.99 7.67
N ILE A 176 -2.50 14.16 7.64
CA ILE A 176 -3.48 13.25 8.25
C ILE A 176 -4.16 12.46 7.13
N ALA A 177 -4.24 11.15 7.32
CA ALA A 177 -4.90 10.20 6.43
C ALA A 177 -5.76 9.24 7.26
N LEU A 178 -6.65 8.51 6.59
CA LEU A 178 -7.52 7.50 7.17
C LEU A 178 -7.10 6.10 6.71
N THR A 179 -7.60 5.08 7.39
CA THR A 179 -7.45 3.67 6.97
C THR A 179 -8.72 2.90 7.26
N ASN A 180 -9.27 2.27 6.23
CA ASN A 180 -10.49 1.48 6.26
C ASN A 180 -11.69 2.27 6.80
N PHE A 181 -11.76 3.57 6.48
CA PHE A 181 -12.98 4.35 6.70
C PHE A 181 -14.03 4.06 5.61
N ASP A 182 -15.31 3.93 5.98
CA ASP A 182 -16.39 3.77 5.00
C ASP A 182 -16.72 5.13 4.34
N THR A 183 -17.53 5.13 3.29
CA THR A 183 -17.84 6.36 2.54
C THR A 183 -18.59 7.36 3.42
N GLN A 184 -19.54 6.90 4.23
CA GLN A 184 -20.36 7.76 5.09
C GLN A 184 -19.51 8.47 6.15
N ARG A 185 -18.56 7.77 6.78
CA ARG A 185 -17.70 8.33 7.82
C ARG A 185 -16.65 9.25 7.21
N LEU A 186 -16.10 8.93 6.03
CA LEU A 186 -15.25 9.88 5.32
C LEU A 186 -16.00 11.19 5.05
N GLN A 187 -17.25 11.12 4.57
CA GLN A 187 -18.07 12.31 4.34
C GLN A 187 -18.27 13.13 5.63
N ILE A 188 -18.69 12.49 6.73
CA ILE A 188 -18.88 13.16 8.03
C ILE A 188 -17.59 13.85 8.51
N ILE A 189 -16.43 13.20 8.34
CA ILE A 189 -15.13 13.75 8.72
C ILE A 189 -14.83 15.04 7.94
N LEU A 190 -15.07 15.02 6.63
CA LEU A 190 -14.84 16.17 5.75
C LEU A 190 -15.81 17.32 6.04
N GLU A 191 -17.08 17.02 6.30
CA GLU A 191 -18.10 18.00 6.71
C GLU A 191 -17.77 18.67 8.06
N ASN A 192 -16.98 17.99 8.91
CA ASN A 192 -16.44 18.56 10.15
C ASN A 192 -15.14 19.36 9.96
N GLY A 193 -14.72 19.61 8.71
CA GLY A 193 -13.55 20.42 8.39
C GLY A 193 -12.20 19.75 8.70
N ILE A 194 -12.18 18.44 8.94
CA ILE A 194 -10.95 17.71 9.24
C ILE A 194 -10.15 17.50 7.94
N PRO A 195 -8.90 17.97 7.84
CA PRO A 195 -8.14 18.03 6.58
C PRO A 195 -7.46 16.68 6.25
N VAL A 196 -8.26 15.63 6.05
CA VAL A 196 -7.75 14.32 5.61
C VAL A 196 -7.43 14.34 4.12
N VAL A 197 -6.27 13.80 3.72
CA VAL A 197 -5.84 13.81 2.30
C VAL A 197 -6.03 12.48 1.59
N SER A 198 -6.12 11.39 2.35
CA SER A 198 -6.29 10.06 1.77
C SER A 198 -6.99 9.09 2.70
N ASN A 199 -7.64 8.08 2.14
CA ASN A 199 -8.14 6.91 2.86
C ASN A 199 -7.47 5.65 2.30
N GLN A 200 -6.78 4.91 3.17
CA GLN A 200 -6.14 3.65 2.81
C GLN A 200 -7.19 2.51 2.83
N VAL A 201 -7.43 1.84 1.71
CA VAL A 201 -8.51 0.84 1.55
C VAL A 201 -8.06 -0.43 0.83
N GLN A 202 -8.73 -1.56 1.09
CA GLN A 202 -8.52 -2.79 0.33
C GLN A 202 -9.06 -2.59 -1.07
N HIS A 203 -8.24 -2.80 -2.10
CA HIS A 203 -8.68 -2.64 -3.48
C HIS A 203 -7.86 -3.53 -4.42
N SER A 204 -8.55 -4.41 -5.13
CA SER A 204 -7.99 -5.30 -6.17
C SER A 204 -8.99 -5.42 -7.32
N ILE A 205 -8.63 -6.15 -8.39
CA ILE A 205 -9.54 -6.44 -9.51
C ILE A 205 -10.80 -7.20 -9.05
N ILE A 206 -10.72 -7.93 -7.93
CA ILE A 206 -11.87 -8.61 -7.32
C ILE A 206 -12.62 -7.66 -6.37
N ASP A 207 -11.89 -6.91 -5.54
CA ASP A 207 -12.49 -5.99 -4.59
C ASP A 207 -12.63 -4.59 -5.19
N MET A 208 -13.70 -4.39 -5.96
CA MET A 208 -14.03 -3.12 -6.62
C MET A 208 -14.96 -2.23 -5.78
N ARG A 209 -15.25 -2.58 -4.52
CA ARG A 209 -16.08 -1.76 -3.62
C ARG A 209 -15.62 -0.29 -3.52
N PRO A 210 -14.31 0.01 -3.45
CA PRO A 210 -13.85 1.40 -3.43
C PRO A 210 -14.20 2.22 -4.67
N GLN A 211 -14.48 1.58 -5.82
CA GLN A 211 -14.87 2.26 -7.06
C GLN A 211 -16.37 2.53 -7.17
N GLN A 212 -17.14 2.17 -6.15
CA GLN A 212 -18.54 2.58 -6.05
C GLN A 212 -18.62 3.97 -5.40
N LYS A 213 -19.27 4.10 -4.24
CA LYS A 213 -19.54 5.40 -3.60
C LYS A 213 -18.28 6.15 -3.16
N MET A 214 -17.25 5.43 -2.69
CA MET A 214 -16.02 6.02 -2.16
C MET A 214 -15.24 6.80 -3.23
N ALA A 215 -15.08 6.25 -4.45
CA ALA A 215 -14.34 6.89 -5.52
C ALA A 215 -15.01 8.19 -5.99
N GLU A 216 -16.35 8.23 -6.02
CA GLU A 216 -17.11 9.44 -6.34
C GLU A 216 -16.86 10.54 -5.29
N LEU A 217 -17.01 10.22 -4.00
CA LEU A 217 -16.73 11.17 -2.91
C LEU A 217 -15.28 11.68 -2.96
N CYS A 218 -14.31 10.81 -3.23
CA CYS A 218 -12.91 11.17 -3.40
C CYS A 218 -12.68 12.15 -4.56
N GLN A 219 -13.38 11.97 -5.69
CA GLN A 219 -13.29 12.88 -6.83
C GLN A 219 -13.88 14.25 -6.51
N LEU A 220 -15.01 14.28 -5.80
CA LEU A 220 -15.68 15.53 -5.41
C LEU A 220 -14.88 16.34 -4.38
N THR A 221 -14.19 15.65 -3.46
CA THR A 221 -13.55 16.29 -2.29
C THR A 221 -12.04 16.45 -2.42
N GLY A 222 -11.43 15.83 -3.44
CA GLY A 222 -9.98 15.82 -3.65
C GLY A 222 -9.22 14.81 -2.79
N VAL A 223 -9.89 14.11 -1.87
CA VAL A 223 -9.30 13.00 -1.10
C VAL A 223 -8.85 11.88 -2.05
N LYS A 224 -7.71 11.26 -1.78
CA LYS A 224 -7.18 10.15 -2.61
C LYS A 224 -7.25 8.80 -1.91
N LEU A 225 -7.18 7.73 -2.70
CA LEU A 225 -7.09 6.37 -2.19
C LEU A 225 -5.64 5.88 -2.22
N ILE A 226 -5.22 5.28 -1.11
CA ILE A 226 -4.03 4.44 -1.04
C ILE A 226 -4.52 3.00 -0.96
N THR A 227 -4.13 2.14 -1.90
CA THR A 227 -4.68 0.79 -1.97
C THR A 227 -3.77 -0.23 -1.33
N TYR A 228 -4.35 -1.27 -0.73
CA TYR A 228 -3.62 -2.47 -0.33
C TYR A 228 -4.37 -3.73 -0.74
N GLY A 229 -3.67 -4.86 -0.66
CA GLY A 229 -4.25 -6.12 -1.11
C GLY A 229 -4.48 -6.18 -2.61
N THR A 230 -3.86 -5.27 -3.36
CA THR A 230 -3.99 -5.15 -4.82
C THR A 230 -3.58 -6.42 -5.54
N VAL A 231 -2.55 -7.10 -5.06
CA VAL A 231 -2.13 -8.45 -5.54
C VAL A 231 -2.68 -9.59 -4.69
N MET A 232 -3.65 -9.31 -3.80
CA MET A 232 -4.36 -10.29 -2.96
C MET A 232 -3.42 -11.20 -2.15
N GLY A 233 -2.38 -10.61 -1.55
CA GLY A 233 -1.39 -11.35 -0.77
C GLY A 233 -0.50 -12.28 -1.60
N GLY A 234 -0.47 -12.08 -2.92
CA GLY A 234 0.24 -12.91 -3.89
C GLY A 234 -0.66 -13.87 -4.66
N LEU A 235 -1.98 -13.90 -4.42
CA LEU A 235 -2.89 -14.76 -5.17
C LEU A 235 -3.01 -14.34 -6.64
N LEU A 236 -2.94 -13.02 -6.93
CA LEU A 236 -2.92 -12.50 -8.31
C LEU A 236 -1.49 -12.57 -8.90
N THR A 237 -0.97 -13.79 -9.04
CA THR A 237 0.35 -14.06 -9.64
C THR A 237 0.31 -15.38 -10.41
N GLU A 238 1.27 -15.58 -11.30
CA GLU A 238 1.50 -16.79 -12.07
C GLU A 238 1.63 -18.02 -11.17
N LYS A 239 2.13 -17.84 -9.96
CA LYS A 239 2.31 -18.89 -8.96
C LYS A 239 1.00 -19.63 -8.62
N PHE A 240 -0.16 -18.98 -8.79
CA PHE A 240 -1.47 -19.58 -8.53
C PHE A 240 -2.28 -19.83 -9.82
N LEU A 241 -1.71 -19.56 -11.00
CA LEU A 241 -2.35 -19.85 -12.28
C LEU A 241 -2.52 -21.36 -12.45
N ASP A 242 -3.74 -21.77 -12.81
CA ASP A 242 -4.18 -23.16 -12.97
C ASP A 242 -3.97 -24.05 -11.74
N ALA A 243 -3.76 -23.44 -10.57
CA ALA A 243 -3.66 -24.15 -9.31
C ALA A 243 -5.01 -24.78 -8.93
N ASN A 244 -5.00 -26.06 -8.53
CA ASN A 244 -6.16 -26.78 -8.05
C ASN A 244 -6.02 -27.09 -6.55
N LEU A 245 -6.78 -26.36 -5.73
CA LEU A 245 -6.74 -26.50 -4.27
C LEU A 245 -7.39 -27.79 -3.74
N MET A 246 -8.12 -28.54 -4.58
CA MET A 246 -8.68 -29.84 -4.20
C MET A 246 -7.68 -30.99 -4.30
N ILE A 247 -6.60 -30.79 -5.07
CA ILE A 247 -5.57 -31.81 -5.28
C ILE A 247 -4.41 -31.51 -4.33
N PRO A 248 -3.98 -32.47 -3.49
CA PRO A 248 -2.75 -32.32 -2.71
C PRO A 248 -1.57 -31.93 -3.62
N PHE A 249 -0.84 -30.88 -3.27
CA PHE A 249 0.25 -30.31 -4.08
C PHE A 249 -0.16 -29.77 -5.46
N GLY A 250 -1.46 -29.66 -5.77
CA GLY A 250 -1.99 -29.04 -7.00
C GLY A 250 -1.80 -27.52 -7.08
N GLY A 251 -1.10 -26.93 -6.11
CA GLY A 251 -0.72 -25.53 -6.07
C GLY A 251 -0.06 -25.18 -4.73
N PRO A 252 0.44 -23.95 -4.59
CA PRO A 252 1.05 -23.49 -3.35
C PRO A 252 0.03 -23.42 -2.21
N PRO A 253 0.47 -23.67 -0.96
CA PRO A 253 -0.44 -23.67 0.18
C PRO A 253 -0.93 -22.25 0.53
N ILE A 254 -2.22 -22.14 0.86
CA ILE A 254 -2.84 -20.92 1.41
C ILE A 254 -2.66 -20.92 2.93
N ASN A 255 -1.40 -20.76 3.38
CA ASN A 255 -1.03 -20.96 4.79
C ASN A 255 -0.76 -19.67 5.56
N THR A 256 -0.68 -18.51 4.90
CA THR A 256 -0.46 -17.23 5.61
C THR A 256 -1.80 -16.56 5.97
N PRO A 257 -1.86 -15.74 7.05
CA PRO A 257 -3.07 -14.99 7.40
C PRO A 257 -3.61 -14.13 6.25
N SER A 258 -2.73 -13.48 5.48
CA SER A 258 -3.15 -12.69 4.32
C SER A 258 -3.71 -13.54 3.19
N LEU A 259 -3.05 -14.65 2.83
CA LEU A 259 -3.58 -15.56 1.80
C LEU A 259 -4.97 -16.09 2.20
N LYS A 260 -5.15 -16.47 3.47
CA LYS A 260 -6.46 -16.89 3.99
C LYS A 260 -7.51 -15.78 3.92
N LYS A 261 -7.14 -14.55 4.31
CA LYS A 261 -8.02 -13.37 4.21
C LYS A 261 -8.48 -13.15 2.76
N TYR A 262 -7.56 -13.10 1.81
CA TYR A 262 -7.91 -12.83 0.42
C TYR A 262 -8.60 -14.03 -0.26
N LYS A 263 -8.36 -15.25 0.20
CA LYS A 263 -9.15 -16.42 -0.22
C LYS A 263 -10.62 -16.29 0.18
N LYS A 264 -10.92 -15.76 1.36
CA LYS A 264 -12.32 -15.44 1.74
C LYS A 264 -12.96 -14.41 0.80
N MET A 265 -12.20 -13.41 0.36
CA MET A 265 -12.69 -12.44 -0.65
C MET A 265 -13.00 -13.12 -1.98
N ILE A 266 -12.15 -14.05 -2.44
CA ILE A 266 -12.39 -14.85 -3.65
C ILE A 266 -13.67 -15.69 -3.49
N ASP A 267 -13.85 -16.33 -2.35
CA ASP A 267 -15.04 -17.15 -2.07
C ASP A 267 -16.31 -16.30 -2.03
N ALA A 268 -16.25 -15.11 -1.41
CA ALA A 268 -17.33 -14.13 -1.43
C ALA A 268 -17.64 -13.61 -2.85
N TRP A 269 -16.63 -13.47 -3.71
CA TRP A 269 -16.82 -12.96 -5.07
C TRP A 269 -17.40 -14.02 -6.02
N GLY A 270 -16.84 -15.22 -6.06
CA GLY A 270 -17.37 -16.27 -6.96
C GLY A 270 -16.66 -17.62 -6.88
N GLY A 271 -15.80 -17.81 -5.88
CA GLY A 271 -15.06 -19.05 -5.65
C GLY A 271 -13.83 -19.19 -6.53
N TRP A 272 -13.10 -20.28 -6.29
CA TRP A 272 -11.78 -20.51 -6.88
C TRP A 272 -11.81 -20.72 -8.41
N SER A 273 -12.84 -21.39 -8.94
CA SER A 273 -12.95 -21.65 -10.38
C SER A 273 -13.09 -20.37 -11.19
N LEU A 274 -13.91 -19.42 -10.72
CA LEU A 274 -14.04 -18.10 -11.35
C LEU A 274 -12.75 -17.30 -11.22
N PHE A 275 -12.09 -17.39 -10.07
CA PHE A 275 -10.78 -16.79 -9.87
C PHE A 275 -9.71 -17.29 -10.85
N GLN A 276 -9.71 -18.59 -11.18
CA GLN A 276 -8.82 -19.15 -12.20
C GLN A 276 -9.13 -18.62 -13.61
N ALA A 277 -10.40 -18.41 -13.95
CA ALA A 277 -10.76 -17.76 -15.22
C ALA A 277 -10.25 -16.31 -15.29
N LEU A 278 -10.33 -15.56 -14.18
CA LEU A 278 -9.73 -14.23 -14.08
C LEU A 278 -8.20 -14.29 -14.24
N LEU A 279 -7.51 -15.23 -13.57
CA LEU A 279 -6.05 -15.39 -13.71
C LEU A 279 -5.64 -15.68 -15.16
N ARG A 280 -6.35 -16.54 -15.89
CA ARG A 280 -6.10 -16.79 -17.31
C ARG A 280 -6.32 -15.55 -18.19
N THR A 281 -7.34 -14.76 -17.87
CA THR A 281 -7.60 -13.47 -18.53
C THR A 281 -6.43 -12.52 -18.32
N LEU A 282 -6.01 -12.34 -17.06
CA LEU A 282 -4.86 -11.50 -16.72
C LEU A 282 -3.56 -12.04 -17.32
N LYS A 283 -3.39 -13.36 -17.43
CA LYS A 283 -2.23 -13.96 -18.08
C LYS A 283 -2.15 -13.60 -19.57
N THR A 284 -3.29 -13.55 -20.25
CA THR A 284 -3.36 -13.17 -21.66
C THR A 284 -2.89 -11.73 -21.85
N VAL A 285 -3.45 -10.79 -21.06
CA VAL A 285 -3.04 -9.38 -21.05
C VAL A 285 -1.56 -9.24 -20.67
N ALA A 286 -1.13 -9.90 -19.60
CA ALA A 286 0.25 -9.86 -19.13
C ALA A 286 1.24 -10.34 -20.21
N SER A 287 0.88 -11.40 -20.96
CA SER A 287 1.72 -11.93 -22.04
C SER A 287 1.79 -10.99 -23.25
N LYS A 288 0.67 -10.32 -23.59
CA LYS A 288 0.63 -9.28 -24.64
C LYS A 288 1.59 -8.13 -24.34
N HIS A 289 1.67 -7.71 -23.08
CA HIS A 289 2.51 -6.58 -22.64
C HIS A 289 3.91 -6.98 -22.13
N GLY A 290 4.25 -8.28 -22.11
CA GLY A 290 5.56 -8.76 -21.65
C GLY A 290 5.83 -8.53 -20.16
N VAL A 291 4.78 -8.51 -19.33
CA VAL A 291 4.85 -8.25 -17.88
C VAL A 291 4.22 -9.38 -17.07
N SER A 292 4.26 -9.30 -15.74
CA SER A 292 3.61 -10.26 -14.84
C SER A 292 2.12 -9.95 -14.61
N ILE A 293 1.34 -10.97 -14.22
CA ILE A 293 -0.06 -10.83 -13.77
C ILE A 293 -0.15 -9.79 -12.64
N ALA A 294 0.81 -9.81 -11.72
CA ALA A 294 0.86 -8.84 -10.63
C ALA A 294 1.04 -7.41 -11.14
N THR A 295 1.89 -7.20 -12.15
CA THR A 295 2.12 -5.89 -12.76
C THR A 295 0.83 -5.35 -13.39
N VAL A 296 0.13 -6.17 -14.17
CA VAL A 296 -1.18 -5.81 -14.75
C VAL A 296 -2.18 -5.47 -13.66
N ALA A 297 -2.27 -6.29 -12.61
CA ALA A 297 -3.21 -6.08 -11.51
C ALA A 297 -2.95 -4.76 -10.75
N VAL A 298 -1.69 -4.44 -10.47
CA VAL A 298 -1.34 -3.18 -9.81
C VAL A 298 -1.60 -1.99 -10.72
N ARG A 299 -1.17 -2.06 -11.99
CA ARG A 299 -1.36 -0.96 -12.96
C ARG A 299 -2.84 -0.65 -13.16
N TYR A 300 -3.67 -1.66 -13.37
CA TYR A 300 -5.12 -1.51 -13.53
C TYR A 300 -5.77 -0.76 -12.35
N ILE A 301 -5.31 -1.02 -11.12
CA ILE A 301 -5.83 -0.34 -9.92
C ILE A 301 -5.23 1.06 -9.78
N LEU A 302 -3.97 1.28 -10.14
CA LEU A 302 -3.37 2.61 -10.16
C LEU A 302 -4.01 3.54 -11.22
N ASP A 303 -4.54 2.99 -12.32
CA ASP A 303 -5.23 3.78 -13.35
C ASP A 303 -6.58 4.33 -12.91
N GLN A 304 -7.15 3.82 -11.81
CA GLN A 304 -8.42 4.33 -11.30
C GLN A 304 -8.29 5.81 -10.87
N PRO A 305 -9.20 6.71 -11.26
CA PRO A 305 -9.05 8.16 -11.06
C PRO A 305 -8.74 8.59 -9.63
N SER A 306 -9.36 7.96 -8.64
CA SER A 306 -9.23 8.30 -7.23
C SER A 306 -8.00 7.69 -6.55
N VAL A 307 -7.28 6.77 -7.20
CA VAL A 307 -6.12 6.07 -6.62
C VAL A 307 -4.84 6.88 -6.84
N ALA A 308 -4.17 7.24 -5.74
CA ALA A 308 -2.89 7.95 -5.79
C ALA A 308 -1.68 7.03 -5.64
N GLY A 309 -1.86 5.85 -5.05
CA GLY A 309 -0.80 4.87 -4.93
C GLY A 309 -1.30 3.50 -4.44
N SER A 310 -0.47 2.49 -4.64
CA SER A 310 -0.72 1.12 -4.23
C SER A 310 0.42 0.61 -3.34
N MET A 311 0.07 -0.03 -2.24
CA MET A 311 1.02 -0.63 -1.33
C MET A 311 1.44 -2.01 -1.85
N ILE A 312 2.73 -2.13 -2.15
CA ILE A 312 3.35 -3.38 -2.58
C ILE A 312 4.18 -3.90 -1.43
N GLY A 313 3.85 -5.11 -0.97
CA GLY A 313 4.62 -5.79 0.06
C GLY A 313 5.94 -6.30 -0.51
N VAL A 314 7.06 -5.81 0.03
CA VAL A 314 8.41 -6.27 -0.32
C VAL A 314 8.94 -7.20 0.77
N ARG A 315 9.57 -8.30 0.36
CA ARG A 315 10.36 -9.15 1.25
C ARG A 315 11.83 -8.82 1.07
N LEU A 316 12.52 -8.56 2.17
CA LEU A 316 13.97 -8.33 2.18
C LEU A 316 14.68 -9.52 1.52
N GLY A 317 15.54 -9.23 0.54
CA GLY A 317 16.33 -10.23 -0.20
C GLY A 317 15.77 -10.66 -1.56
N LEU A 318 14.60 -10.16 -1.98
CA LEU A 318 14.08 -10.37 -3.35
C LEU A 318 14.21 -9.07 -4.16
N SER A 319 15.30 -8.95 -4.92
CA SER A 319 15.51 -7.87 -5.90
C SER A 319 14.51 -7.91 -7.06
N GLU A 320 13.83 -9.04 -7.26
CA GLU A 320 12.84 -9.26 -8.33
C GLU A 320 11.69 -8.24 -8.30
N HIS A 321 11.33 -7.72 -7.13
CA HIS A 321 10.22 -6.76 -6.99
C HIS A 321 10.53 -5.34 -7.53
N ILE A 322 11.80 -4.98 -7.73
CA ILE A 322 12.19 -3.65 -8.24
C ILE A 322 11.87 -3.55 -9.74
N ASN A 323 12.17 -4.60 -10.51
CA ASN A 323 11.86 -4.64 -11.94
C ASN A 323 10.36 -4.61 -12.18
N ASP A 324 9.58 -5.35 -11.40
CA ASP A 324 8.12 -5.31 -11.43
C ASP A 324 7.58 -3.90 -11.12
N ALA A 325 8.15 -3.20 -10.12
CA ALA A 325 7.74 -1.83 -9.79
C ALA A 325 7.98 -0.85 -10.94
N ASN A 326 9.12 -0.94 -11.63
CA ASN A 326 9.41 -0.15 -12.83
C ASN A 326 8.46 -0.49 -13.99
N ALA A 327 8.17 -1.78 -14.19
CA ALA A 327 7.23 -2.24 -15.20
C ALA A 327 5.82 -1.70 -14.94
N VAL A 328 5.36 -1.65 -13.69
CA VAL A 328 4.06 -1.06 -13.34
C VAL A 328 3.97 0.41 -13.77
N LEU A 329 5.04 1.19 -13.57
CA LEU A 329 5.04 2.61 -13.89
C LEU A 329 5.07 2.87 -15.40
N SER A 330 5.64 1.95 -16.17
CA SER A 330 5.81 2.09 -17.62
C SER A 330 4.67 1.44 -18.42
N LEU A 331 3.91 0.52 -17.81
CA LEU A 331 2.82 -0.20 -18.45
C LEU A 331 1.65 0.74 -18.77
N VAL A 332 1.16 0.66 -19.99
CA VAL A 332 -0.10 1.27 -20.42
C VAL A 332 -1.02 0.13 -20.86
N ILE A 333 -2.13 -0.06 -20.16
CA ILE A 333 -3.14 -1.06 -20.52
C ILE A 333 -4.08 -0.41 -21.53
N ASP A 334 -4.22 -1.00 -22.72
CA ASP A 334 -5.13 -0.49 -23.74
C ASP A 334 -6.61 -0.76 -23.41
N GLU A 335 -7.49 -0.10 -24.14
CA GLU A 335 -8.94 -0.15 -23.90
C GLU A 335 -9.53 -1.55 -24.07
N GLU A 336 -9.02 -2.34 -25.03
CA GLU A 336 -9.44 -3.73 -25.25
C GLU A 336 -9.12 -4.61 -24.03
N ASP A 337 -7.91 -4.48 -23.50
CA ASP A 337 -7.48 -5.22 -22.31
C ASP A 337 -8.23 -4.76 -21.06
N ILE A 338 -8.47 -3.45 -20.90
CA ILE A 338 -9.30 -2.90 -19.81
C ILE A 338 -10.70 -3.52 -19.87
N ASN A 339 -11.35 -3.52 -21.03
CA ASN A 339 -12.67 -4.08 -21.22
C ASN A 339 -12.69 -5.58 -20.89
N THR A 340 -11.66 -6.31 -21.34
CA THR A 340 -11.52 -7.75 -21.08
C THR A 340 -11.37 -8.05 -19.57
N ILE A 341 -10.58 -7.25 -18.85
CA ILE A 341 -10.44 -7.37 -17.39
C ILE A 341 -11.76 -7.04 -16.68
N GLN A 342 -12.45 -5.98 -17.11
CA GLN A 342 -13.74 -5.59 -16.54
C GLN A 342 -14.79 -6.68 -16.73
N GLU A 343 -14.92 -7.26 -17.91
CA GLU A 343 -15.87 -8.34 -18.18
C GLU A 343 -15.55 -9.60 -17.38
N ALA A 344 -14.27 -9.92 -17.13
CA ALA A 344 -13.90 -10.99 -16.23
C ALA A 344 -14.25 -10.68 -14.76
N SER A 345 -14.02 -9.44 -14.31
CA SER A 345 -14.30 -8.98 -12.94
C SER A 345 -15.81 -8.95 -12.62
N LYS A 346 -16.64 -8.53 -13.57
CA LYS A 346 -18.10 -8.42 -13.42
C LYS A 346 -18.83 -9.77 -13.31
N LYS A 347 -18.19 -10.89 -13.66
CA LYS A 347 -18.80 -12.23 -13.54
C LYS A 347 -19.01 -12.68 -12.10
N GLY A 348 -18.30 -12.09 -11.14
CA GLY A 348 -18.52 -12.38 -9.73
C GLY A 348 -19.65 -11.54 -9.12
N ARG A 349 -19.98 -11.86 -7.88
CA ARG A 349 -20.98 -11.16 -7.07
C ARG A 349 -20.51 -9.74 -6.75
N ASP A 350 -21.49 -8.85 -6.62
CA ASP A 350 -21.28 -7.49 -6.10
C ASP A 350 -20.88 -7.54 -4.63
N LEU A 351 -19.58 -7.38 -4.36
CA LEU A 351 -19.04 -7.44 -3.01
C LEU A 351 -19.55 -6.31 -2.10
N MET A 352 -20.03 -5.19 -2.66
CA MET A 352 -20.65 -4.14 -1.86
C MET A 352 -21.93 -4.67 -1.18
N LYS A 353 -22.72 -5.50 -1.88
CA LYS A 353 -23.92 -6.13 -1.34
C LYS A 353 -23.61 -7.30 -0.41
N VAL A 354 -22.49 -8.00 -0.64
CA VAL A 354 -22.11 -9.18 0.15
C VAL A 354 -21.42 -8.81 1.46
N ILE A 355 -20.54 -7.81 1.44
CA ILE A 355 -19.66 -7.47 2.57
C ILE A 355 -20.04 -6.13 3.20
N GLY A 356 -20.52 -5.18 2.39
CA GLY A 356 -20.66 -3.78 2.77
C GLY A 356 -19.57 -2.90 2.17
N ASP A 357 -19.44 -1.67 2.67
CA ASP A 357 -18.52 -0.66 2.16
C ASP A 357 -17.06 -0.92 2.62
N CYS A 358 -16.16 -0.01 2.26
CA CYS A 358 -14.75 -0.06 2.58
C CYS A 358 -14.54 -0.19 4.09
N GLY A 359 -13.83 -1.26 4.48
CA GLY A 359 -13.49 -1.52 5.88
C GLY A 359 -14.53 -2.37 6.63
N ASP A 360 -15.71 -2.64 6.07
CA ASP A 360 -16.70 -3.52 6.69
C ASP A 360 -16.20 -4.96 6.82
N GLU A 361 -15.22 -5.37 5.99
CA GLU A 361 -14.53 -6.66 6.12
C GLU A 361 -13.76 -6.83 7.45
N TYR A 362 -13.59 -5.76 8.24
CA TYR A 362 -12.99 -5.79 9.57
C TYR A 362 -13.99 -5.59 10.72
N ARG A 363 -15.23 -5.23 10.41
CA ARG A 363 -16.25 -4.85 11.40
C ARG A 363 -17.37 -5.87 11.50
N ASN A 364 -17.62 -6.60 10.41
CA ASN A 364 -18.66 -7.62 10.31
C ASN A 364 -18.10 -9.06 10.41
N ALA A 365 -16.84 -9.21 10.81
CA ALA A 365 -16.07 -10.46 10.73
C ALA A 365 -16.04 -11.30 12.01
#